data_AF-A0A1D9QM68-F1
#
_entry.id   AF-A0A1D9QM68-F1
#
_cell.length_a   1.000
_cell.length_b   1.000
_cell.length_c   1.000
_cell.angle_alpha   90.00
_cell.angle_beta   90.00
_cell.angle_gamma   90.00
#
_symmetry.space_group_name_H-M   'P 1'
#
loop_
_entity.id
_entity.type
_entity.pdbx_description
1 polymer ?
#
loop_
_entity_poly.entity_id
_entity_poly.type
_entity_poly.pdbx_seq_one_letter_code
_entity_poly.pdbx_strand_id
1 'polypeptide(L)'
;MTNLQQITIGAIEGVARGAGNEFLVSLDMRFATKTHTLLGQPEIGLGLIPGGGGSQYLPRLIGRGRAMEYILSGKDVGAVEAERIGWINKAFDTTAEMNGHIDDLISRMVLFPIQALGLAKQSVNVATRPQLSDVLGDSDRFLQTASNPVAQALIGKAIEISANQSDGNIERFFGEAIPLLYN
;
A
#
# COMPACT_ATOMS: atom_id res chain seq x y z
N MET A 1 -3.09 10.37 -3.62
CA MET A 1 -4.22 10.54 -4.56
C MET A 1 -5.48 11.17 -3.95
N THR A 2 -5.56 11.31 -2.63
CA THR A 2 -6.70 11.83 -1.86
C THR A 2 -7.18 13.26 -2.18
N ASN A 3 -6.48 14.04 -3.01
CA ASN A 3 -6.91 15.38 -3.47
C ASN A 3 -7.69 15.36 -4.79
N LEU A 4 -7.73 14.23 -5.50
CA LEU A 4 -8.44 14.13 -6.77
C LEU A 4 -9.95 14.27 -6.55
N GLN A 5 -10.61 14.98 -7.47
CA GLN A 5 -12.06 15.14 -7.45
C GLN A 5 -12.78 13.84 -7.85
N GLN A 6 -12.15 13.05 -8.72
CA GLN A 6 -12.63 11.74 -9.16
C GLN A 6 -12.57 10.72 -8.03
N ILE A 7 -13.51 9.79 -8.02
CA ILE A 7 -13.46 8.60 -7.15
C ILE A 7 -12.38 7.66 -7.70
N THR A 8 -11.47 7.19 -6.84
CA THR A 8 -10.36 6.32 -7.23
C THR A 8 -10.49 4.93 -6.61
N ILE A 9 -10.41 3.90 -7.46
CA ILE A 9 -10.55 2.50 -7.07
C ILE A 9 -9.29 1.75 -7.54
N GLY A 10 -8.62 1.07 -6.62
CA GLY A 10 -7.52 0.14 -6.93
C GLY A 10 -8.05 -1.27 -7.10
N ALA A 11 -7.82 -1.86 -8.27
CA ALA A 11 -8.02 -3.29 -8.54
C ALA A 11 -6.64 -3.98 -8.51
N ILE A 12 -6.46 -4.93 -7.61
CA ILE A 12 -5.15 -5.50 -7.28
C ILE A 12 -5.12 -6.97 -7.70
N GLU A 13 -4.20 -7.29 -8.60
CA GLU A 13 -3.96 -8.65 -9.08
C GLU A 13 -2.46 -8.93 -9.01
N GLY A 14 -2.02 -9.40 -7.85
CA GLY A 14 -0.60 -9.64 -7.58
C GLY A 14 -0.03 -8.70 -6.52
N VAL A 15 1.24 -8.38 -6.66
CA VAL A 15 2.03 -7.88 -5.54
C VAL A 15 2.16 -6.36 -5.58
N ALA A 16 1.89 -5.68 -4.46
CA ALA A 16 2.12 -4.26 -4.31
C ALA A 16 2.81 -3.97 -2.98
N ARG A 17 4.06 -3.50 -3.04
CA ARG A 17 4.90 -3.19 -1.89
C ARG A 17 5.42 -1.77 -1.92
N GLY A 18 5.82 -1.26 -0.76
CA GLY A 18 6.45 0.06 -0.61
C GLY A 18 5.63 1.15 -1.29
N ALA A 19 6.27 1.95 -2.16
CA ALA A 19 5.58 2.99 -2.93
C ALA A 19 4.32 2.51 -3.69
N GLY A 20 4.29 1.26 -4.16
CA GLY A 20 3.10 0.67 -4.78
C GLY A 20 1.94 0.47 -3.79
N ASN A 21 2.25 0.01 -2.58
CA ASN A 21 1.26 -0.07 -1.50
C ASN A 21 0.84 1.34 -1.01
N GLU A 22 1.79 2.27 -0.89
CA GLU A 22 1.52 3.67 -0.52
C GLU A 22 0.58 4.35 -1.52
N PHE A 23 0.76 4.08 -2.80
CA PHE A 23 -0.17 4.50 -3.84
C PHE A 23 -1.58 3.97 -3.56
N LEU A 24 -1.73 2.66 -3.34
CA LEU A 24 -3.01 1.99 -3.12
C LEU A 24 -3.74 2.51 -1.87
N VAL A 25 -3.06 2.64 -0.73
CA VAL A 25 -3.67 3.14 0.51
C VAL A 25 -4.04 4.62 0.43
N SER A 26 -3.52 5.36 -0.57
CA SER A 26 -3.93 6.74 -0.87
C SER A 26 -5.16 6.85 -1.79
N LEU A 27 -5.69 5.73 -2.31
CA LEU A 27 -6.92 5.67 -3.10
C LEU A 27 -8.16 5.58 -2.19
N ASP A 28 -9.35 5.86 -2.73
CA ASP A 28 -10.59 5.84 -1.95
C ASP A 28 -11.00 4.40 -1.61
N MET A 29 -10.84 3.46 -2.54
CA MET A 29 -11.22 2.05 -2.39
C MET A 29 -10.16 1.12 -2.98
N ARG A 30 -10.05 -0.08 -2.43
CA ARG A 30 -9.11 -1.14 -2.85
C ARG A 30 -9.81 -2.49 -2.85
N PHE A 31 -9.74 -3.21 -3.96
CA PHE A 31 -10.23 -4.57 -4.11
C PHE A 31 -9.10 -5.43 -4.66
N ALA A 32 -9.08 -6.71 -4.28
CA ALA A 32 -8.01 -7.61 -4.70
C ALA A 32 -8.51 -9.01 -5.02
N THR A 33 -7.78 -9.73 -5.87
CA THR A 33 -7.92 -11.19 -5.96
C THR A 33 -7.26 -11.86 -4.76
N LYS A 34 -7.83 -12.97 -4.28
CA LYS A 34 -7.29 -13.74 -3.15
C LYS A 34 -5.94 -14.37 -3.49
N THR A 35 -5.83 -14.88 -4.71
CA THR A 35 -4.65 -15.61 -5.19
C THR A 35 -3.57 -14.62 -5.65
N HIS A 36 -2.31 -14.89 -5.26
CA HIS A 36 -1.12 -14.11 -5.62
C HIS A 36 -1.05 -12.67 -5.09
N THR A 37 -2.12 -12.13 -4.51
CA THR A 37 -2.05 -10.80 -3.90
C THR A 37 -1.22 -10.81 -2.63
N LEU A 38 -0.18 -9.98 -2.62
CA LEU A 38 0.64 -9.67 -1.45
C LEU A 38 0.77 -8.15 -1.33
N LEU A 39 0.49 -7.62 -0.15
CA LEU A 39 0.68 -6.21 0.20
C LEU A 39 1.72 -6.08 1.31
N GLY A 40 2.57 -5.06 1.26
CA GLY A 40 3.62 -4.92 2.27
C GLY A 40 4.30 -3.56 2.28
N GLN A 41 5.01 -3.29 3.39
CA GLN A 41 5.88 -2.14 3.57
C GLN A 41 7.29 -2.63 3.91
N PRO A 42 8.06 -3.08 2.91
CA PRO A 42 9.35 -3.75 3.14
C PRO A 42 10.50 -2.77 3.45
N GLU A 43 10.25 -1.46 3.46
CA GLU A 43 11.27 -0.41 3.60
C GLU A 43 12.16 -0.62 4.82
N ILE A 44 11.59 -1.06 5.95
CA ILE A 44 12.36 -1.33 7.17
C ILE A 44 13.44 -2.39 6.96
N GLY A 45 13.17 -3.39 6.11
CA GLY A 45 14.13 -4.43 5.75
C GLY A 45 15.34 -3.88 5.02
N LEU A 46 15.18 -2.76 4.31
CA LEU A 46 16.24 -2.04 3.61
C LEU A 46 16.92 -0.96 4.48
N GLY A 47 16.57 -0.88 5.76
CA GLY A 47 17.05 0.19 6.65
C GLY A 47 16.39 1.55 6.37
N LEU A 48 15.22 1.55 5.73
CA LEU A 48 14.43 2.73 5.38
C LEU A 48 13.12 2.77 6.18
N ILE A 49 12.32 3.82 6.00
CA ILE A 49 10.92 3.86 6.47
C ILE A 49 9.97 4.02 5.27
N PRO A 50 8.66 3.80 5.39
CA PRO A 50 7.73 4.24 4.35
C PRO A 50 7.74 5.76 4.22
N GLY A 51 8.06 6.27 3.02
CA GLY A 51 8.29 7.70 2.76
C GLY A 51 7.23 8.40 1.92
N GLY A 52 6.38 7.66 1.21
CA GLY A 52 5.29 8.16 0.36
C GLY A 52 3.94 8.27 1.08
N GLY A 53 3.94 8.15 2.41
CA GLY A 53 2.76 8.29 3.26
C GLY A 53 2.21 6.97 3.80
N GLY A 54 2.89 5.84 3.59
CA GLY A 54 2.52 4.54 4.16
C GLY A 54 2.34 4.57 5.66
N SER A 55 3.27 5.23 6.37
CA SER A 55 3.22 5.45 7.81
C SER A 55 2.09 6.38 8.27
N GLN A 56 1.46 7.10 7.34
CA GLN A 56 0.31 7.96 7.61
C GLN A 56 -1.03 7.29 7.28
N TYR A 57 -1.16 6.70 6.10
CA TYR A 57 -2.42 6.13 5.64
C TYR A 57 -2.73 4.80 6.34
N LEU A 58 -1.74 3.90 6.43
CA LEU A 58 -2.00 2.54 6.89
C LEU A 58 -2.51 2.46 8.35
N PRO A 59 -1.95 3.20 9.33
CA PRO A 59 -2.47 3.18 10.70
C PRO A 59 -3.91 3.66 10.84
N ARG A 60 -4.39 4.50 9.92
CA ARG A 60 -5.77 5.00 9.91
C ARG A 60 -6.75 3.98 9.31
N LEU A 61 -6.25 3.05 8.50
CA LEU A 61 -7.03 1.95 7.93
C LEU A 61 -7.12 0.75 8.87
N ILE A 62 -5.98 0.28 9.38
CA ILE A 62 -5.88 -1.00 10.11
C ILE A 62 -5.62 -0.85 11.61
N GLY A 63 -5.53 0.39 12.09
CA GLY A 63 -5.20 0.72 13.47
C GLY A 63 -3.70 0.67 13.76
N ARG A 64 -3.26 1.39 14.80
CA ARG A 64 -1.84 1.55 15.15
C ARG A 64 -1.11 0.23 15.36
N GLY A 65 -1.70 -0.71 16.12
CA GLY A 65 -1.03 -1.96 16.47
C GLY A 65 -0.65 -2.81 15.25
N ARG A 66 -1.61 -3.03 14.35
CA ARG A 66 -1.39 -3.81 13.12
C ARG A 66 -0.47 -3.07 12.14
N ALA A 67 -0.59 -1.75 12.05
CA ALA A 67 0.33 -0.98 11.21
C ALA A 67 1.79 -1.12 11.69
N MET A 68 2.03 -1.09 13.00
CA MET A 68 3.36 -1.33 13.56
C MET A 68 3.86 -2.75 13.27
N GLU A 69 2.99 -3.75 13.36
CA GLU A 69 3.31 -5.14 13.01
C GLU A 69 3.87 -5.23 11.59
N TYR A 70 3.13 -4.77 10.59
CA TYR A 70 3.56 -4.90 9.19
C TYR A 70 4.69 -3.94 8.78
N ILE A 71 4.64 -2.68 9.23
CA ILE A 71 5.67 -1.69 8.87
C ILE A 71 7.02 -2.03 9.50
N LEU A 72 7.06 -2.48 10.76
CA LEU A 72 8.32 -2.75 11.44
C LEU A 72 8.88 -4.15 11.19
N SER A 73 8.04 -5.10 10.75
CA SER A 73 8.54 -6.42 10.35
C SER A 73 8.89 -6.52 8.87
N GLY A 74 8.41 -5.59 8.03
CA GLY A 74 8.54 -5.68 6.58
C GLY A 74 7.79 -6.84 5.94
N LYS A 75 6.85 -7.46 6.66
CA LYS A 75 6.15 -8.68 6.20
C LYS A 75 5.08 -8.33 5.18
N ASP A 76 4.85 -9.29 4.29
CA ASP A 76 3.70 -9.27 3.41
C ASP A 76 2.43 -9.73 4.13
N VAL A 77 1.29 -9.25 3.65
CA VAL A 77 -0.05 -9.74 3.99
C VAL A 77 -0.78 -10.20 2.74
N GLY A 78 -1.43 -11.36 2.82
CA GLY A 78 -2.30 -11.86 1.76
C GLY A 78 -3.67 -11.17 1.74
N ALA A 79 -4.35 -11.17 0.60
CA ALA A 79 -5.63 -10.46 0.42
C ALA A 79 -6.73 -10.82 1.44
N VAL A 80 -6.85 -12.09 1.85
CA VAL A 80 -7.87 -12.52 2.83
C VAL A 80 -7.65 -11.84 4.18
N GLU A 81 -6.41 -11.81 4.66
CA GLU A 81 -6.06 -11.15 5.91
C GLU A 81 -6.15 -9.63 5.76
N ALA A 82 -5.70 -9.09 4.63
CA ALA A 82 -5.79 -7.67 4.30
C ALA A 82 -7.24 -7.16 4.34
N GLU A 83 -8.22 -7.93 3.85
CA GLU A 83 -9.65 -7.63 3.98
C GLU A 83 -10.07 -7.66 5.46
N ARG A 84 -9.74 -8.74 6.19
CA ARG A 84 -10.12 -8.93 7.59
C ARG A 84 -9.68 -7.77 8.50
N ILE A 85 -8.50 -7.20 8.23
CA ILE A 85 -7.94 -6.12 9.06
C ILE A 85 -8.27 -4.71 8.55
N GLY A 86 -8.90 -4.59 7.38
CA GLY A 86 -9.32 -3.31 6.78
C GLY A 86 -8.27 -2.63 5.90
N TRP A 87 -7.22 -3.33 5.48
CA TRP A 87 -6.21 -2.79 4.54
C TRP A 87 -6.83 -2.62 3.14
N ILE A 88 -7.60 -3.62 2.69
CA ILE A 88 -8.42 -3.54 1.48
C ILE A 88 -9.90 -3.65 1.83
N ASN A 89 -10.77 -3.22 0.92
CA ASN A 89 -12.22 -3.25 1.12
C ASN A 89 -12.79 -4.67 1.00
N LYS A 90 -12.31 -5.46 0.03
CA LYS A 90 -12.78 -6.83 -0.19
C LYS A 90 -11.83 -7.65 -1.08
N ALA A 91 -11.72 -8.95 -0.81
CA ALA A 91 -11.01 -9.92 -1.64
C ALA A 91 -11.97 -10.82 -2.43
N PHE A 92 -11.58 -11.20 -3.65
CA PHE A 92 -12.39 -12.00 -4.58
C PHE A 92 -11.64 -13.23 -5.06
N ASP A 93 -12.35 -14.32 -5.36
CA ASP A 93 -11.70 -15.55 -5.85
C ASP A 93 -11.16 -15.37 -7.27
N THR A 94 -11.86 -14.59 -8.11
CA THR A 94 -11.47 -14.32 -9.49
C THR A 94 -11.45 -12.84 -9.84
N THR A 95 -10.65 -12.48 -10.85
CA THR A 95 -10.63 -11.14 -11.45
C THR A 95 -11.99 -10.73 -12.00
N ALA A 96 -12.72 -11.67 -12.62
CA ALA A 96 -14.04 -11.39 -13.18
C ALA A 96 -15.05 -10.98 -12.11
N GLU A 97 -15.05 -11.67 -10.95
CA GLU A 97 -15.91 -11.30 -9.83
C GLU A 97 -15.52 -9.95 -9.22
N MET A 98 -14.22 -9.67 -9.10
CA MET A 98 -13.73 -8.37 -8.64
C MET A 98 -14.18 -7.24 -9.56
N ASN A 99 -13.99 -7.39 -10.87
CA ASN A 99 -14.37 -6.40 -11.86
C ASN A 99 -15.89 -6.20 -11.91
N GLY A 100 -16.67 -7.29 -11.87
CA GLY A 100 -18.13 -7.21 -11.78
C GLY A 100 -18.60 -6.44 -10.54
N HIS A 101 -17.96 -6.65 -9.39
CA HIS A 101 -18.28 -5.87 -8.18
C HIS A 101 -17.95 -4.38 -8.33
N ILE A 102 -16.82 -4.04 -8.96
CA ILE A 102 -16.43 -2.66 -9.24
C ILE A 102 -17.42 -2.01 -10.21
N ASP A 103 -17.80 -2.71 -11.28
CA ASP A 103 -18.78 -2.24 -12.27
C ASP A 103 -20.15 -1.99 -11.63
N ASP A 104 -20.60 -2.85 -10.72
CA ASP A 104 -21.84 -2.67 -9.97
C ASP A 104 -21.79 -1.40 -9.09
N LEU A 105 -20.66 -1.16 -8.40
CA LEU A 105 -20.46 0.06 -7.61
C LEU A 105 -20.51 1.30 -8.48
N ILE A 106 -19.78 1.30 -9.59
CA ILE A 106 -19.73 2.42 -10.54
C ILE A 106 -21.11 2.68 -11.14
N SER A 107 -21.81 1.63 -11.57
CA SER A 107 -23.16 1.70 -12.16
C SER A 107 -24.17 2.36 -11.23
N ARG A 108 -23.98 2.23 -9.90
CA ARG A 108 -24.77 2.98 -8.92
C ARG A 108 -24.32 4.43 -8.79
N MET A 109 -23.01 4.67 -8.69
CA MET A 109 -22.45 6.02 -8.50
C MET A 109 -22.81 6.96 -9.65
N VAL A 110 -22.83 6.47 -10.90
CA VAL A 110 -23.18 7.30 -12.07
C VAL A 110 -24.61 7.82 -12.07
N LEU A 111 -25.50 7.25 -11.24
CA LEU A 111 -26.87 7.74 -11.08
C LEU A 111 -26.96 8.99 -10.19
N PHE A 112 -25.90 9.31 -9.45
CA PHE A 112 -25.93 10.35 -8.42
C PHE A 112 -25.38 11.69 -8.92
N PRO A 113 -25.87 12.83 -8.38
CA PRO A 113 -25.33 14.13 -8.72
C PRO A 113 -23.82 14.21 -8.42
N ILE A 114 -23.02 14.56 -9.43
CA ILE A 114 -21.55 14.61 -9.33
C ILE A 114 -21.06 15.51 -8.20
N GLN A 115 -21.77 16.61 -7.93
CA GLN A 115 -21.46 17.52 -6.83
C GLN A 115 -21.62 16.84 -5.45
N ALA A 116 -22.67 16.02 -5.28
CA ALA A 116 -22.90 15.32 -4.02
C ALA A 116 -21.81 14.26 -3.78
N LEU A 117 -21.43 13.51 -4.82
CA LEU A 117 -20.31 12.55 -4.74
C LEU A 117 -19.00 13.24 -4.32
N GLY A 118 -18.67 14.35 -4.95
CA GLY A 118 -17.45 15.11 -4.65
C GLY A 118 -17.44 15.66 -3.23
N LEU A 119 -18.54 16.26 -2.76
CA LEU A 119 -18.64 16.80 -1.41
C LEU A 119 -18.62 15.70 -0.34
N ALA A 120 -19.24 14.55 -0.61
CA ALA A 120 -19.18 13.39 0.28
C ALA A 120 -17.74 12.89 0.42
N LYS A 121 -17.02 12.72 -0.70
CA LYS A 121 -15.58 12.36 -0.70
C LYS A 121 -14.74 13.36 0.09
N GLN A 122 -14.95 14.65 -0.11
CA GLN A 122 -14.25 15.70 0.64
C GLN A 122 -14.50 15.58 2.14
N SER A 123 -15.77 15.34 2.54
CA SER A 123 -16.16 15.20 3.94
C SER A 123 -15.49 13.99 4.60
N VAL A 124 -15.41 12.85 3.91
CA VAL A 124 -14.67 11.67 4.40
C VAL A 124 -13.18 11.98 4.53
N ASN A 125 -12.58 12.62 3.53
CA ASN A 125 -11.16 12.97 3.55
C ASN A 125 -10.81 13.95 4.68
N VAL A 126 -11.71 14.86 5.07
CA VAL A 126 -11.49 15.73 6.25
C VAL A 126 -11.33 14.90 7.52
N ALA A 127 -12.08 13.81 7.67
CA ALA A 127 -12.04 12.97 8.86
C ALA A 127 -10.82 12.02 8.89
N THR A 128 -10.36 11.56 7.73
CA THR A 128 -9.43 10.41 7.67
C THR A 128 -8.10 10.71 6.98
N ARG A 129 -7.97 11.80 6.21
CA ARG A 129 -6.73 12.07 5.48
C ARG A 129 -5.64 12.61 6.41
N PRO A 130 -4.39 12.15 6.27
CA PRO A 130 -3.27 12.82 6.92
C PRO A 130 -3.07 14.25 6.40
N GLN A 131 -2.40 15.08 7.21
CA GLN A 131 -1.97 16.39 6.76
C GLN A 131 -0.80 16.24 5.79
N LEU A 132 -0.72 17.17 4.82
CA LEU A 132 0.38 17.16 3.86
C LEU A 132 1.75 17.29 4.56
N SER A 133 1.82 18.08 5.64
CA SER A 133 3.02 18.23 6.46
C SER A 133 3.50 16.92 7.06
N ASP A 134 2.59 16.03 7.47
CA ASP A 134 2.96 14.74 8.07
C ASP A 134 3.57 13.82 7.01
N VAL A 135 2.97 13.80 5.81
CA VAL A 135 3.48 13.03 4.67
C VAL A 135 4.83 13.55 4.20
N LEU A 136 5.02 14.87 4.13
CA LEU A 136 6.31 15.48 3.81
C LEU A 136 7.36 15.17 4.87
N GLY A 137 6.98 15.19 6.16
CA GLY A 137 7.87 14.79 7.24
C GLY A 137 8.31 13.32 7.17
N ASP A 138 7.46 12.42 6.67
CA ASP A 138 7.86 11.04 6.40
C ASP A 138 8.82 10.93 5.21
N SER A 139 8.65 11.77 4.18
CA SER A 139 9.60 11.88 3.06
C SER A 139 10.98 12.37 3.54
N ASP A 140 11.03 13.36 4.43
CA ASP A 140 12.29 13.86 5.02
C ASP A 140 13.00 12.77 5.83
N ARG A 141 12.24 12.01 6.66
CA ARG A 141 12.77 10.89 7.43
C ARG A 141 13.25 9.74 6.54
N PHE A 142 12.54 9.46 5.44
CA PHE A 142 12.99 8.50 4.44
C PHE A 142 14.35 8.91 3.87
N LEU A 143 14.50 10.17 3.45
CA LEU A 143 15.77 10.69 2.93
C LEU A 143 16.89 10.64 3.96
N GLN A 144 16.58 10.93 5.23
CA GLN A 144 17.53 10.76 6.33
C GLN A 144 17.99 9.31 6.45
N THR A 145 17.07 8.34 6.47
CA THR A 145 17.45 6.91 6.52
C THR A 145 18.19 6.45 5.26
N ALA A 146 17.82 6.95 4.09
CA ALA A 146 18.48 6.62 2.84
C ALA A 146 19.94 7.10 2.82
N SER A 147 20.25 8.22 3.47
CA SER A 147 21.64 8.70 3.59
C SER A 147 22.53 7.85 4.50
N ASN A 148 21.96 6.90 5.26
CA ASN A 148 22.70 6.05 6.17
C ASN A 148 23.53 4.99 5.39
N PRO A 149 24.85 4.86 5.65
CA PRO A 149 25.68 3.84 5.00
C PRO A 149 25.18 2.40 5.16
N VAL A 150 24.51 2.10 6.28
CA VAL A 150 23.89 0.77 6.50
C VAL A 150 22.75 0.53 5.51
N ALA A 151 21.89 1.52 5.29
CA ALA A 151 20.79 1.41 4.33
C ALA A 151 21.34 1.26 2.91
N GLN A 152 22.37 2.04 2.53
CA GLN A 152 23.02 1.92 1.22
C GLN A 152 23.61 0.52 0.97
N ALA A 153 24.24 -0.08 1.97
CA ALA A 153 24.74 -1.46 1.88
C ALA A 153 23.62 -2.49 1.71
N LEU A 154 22.52 -2.35 2.46
CA LEU A 154 21.35 -3.23 2.36
C LEU A 154 20.65 -3.12 1.00
N ILE A 155 20.52 -1.90 0.47
CA ILE A 155 19.98 -1.65 -0.88
C ILE A 155 20.87 -2.33 -1.93
N GLY A 156 22.20 -2.20 -1.81
CA GLY A 156 23.15 -2.88 -2.70
C GLY A 156 22.97 -4.40 -2.69
N LYS A 157 22.88 -5.00 -1.51
CA LYS A 157 22.58 -6.44 -1.36
C LYS A 157 21.24 -6.80 -1.99
N ALA A 158 20.20 -5.99 -1.77
CA ALA A 158 18.86 -6.24 -2.31
C ALA A 158 18.87 -6.24 -3.85
N ILE A 159 19.58 -5.30 -4.47
CA ILE A 159 19.80 -5.25 -5.93
C ILE A 159 20.52 -6.52 -6.39
N GLU A 160 21.55 -6.97 -5.68
CA GLU A 160 22.29 -8.19 -6.03
C GLU A 160 21.39 -9.44 -5.97
N ILE A 161 20.72 -9.69 -4.85
CA ILE A 161 19.92 -10.91 -4.67
C ILE A 161 18.68 -10.94 -5.57
N SER A 162 18.11 -9.78 -5.90
CA SER A 162 16.97 -9.64 -6.82
C SER A 162 17.37 -9.75 -8.29
N ALA A 163 18.65 -10.03 -8.59
CA ALA A 163 19.19 -9.97 -9.95
C ALA A 163 18.87 -8.64 -10.64
N ASN A 164 19.15 -7.55 -9.93
CA ASN A 164 18.87 -6.17 -10.32
C ASN A 164 17.38 -5.91 -10.58
N GLN A 165 16.54 -6.14 -9.56
CA GLN A 165 15.09 -5.88 -9.60
C GLN A 165 14.37 -6.62 -10.74
N SER A 166 14.83 -7.83 -11.05
CA SER A 166 14.25 -8.65 -12.11
C SER A 166 13.03 -9.43 -11.62
N ASP A 167 12.13 -9.79 -12.55
CA ASP A 167 11.02 -10.71 -12.24
C ASP A 167 11.56 -12.08 -11.85
N GLY A 168 11.60 -12.34 -10.54
CA GLY A 168 12.08 -13.57 -9.95
C GLY A 168 11.54 -13.78 -8.55
N ASN A 169 11.90 -14.90 -7.92
CA ASN A 169 11.36 -15.28 -6.62
C ASN A 169 11.62 -14.24 -5.52
N ILE A 170 12.75 -13.54 -5.56
CA ILE A 170 13.06 -12.48 -4.60
C ILE A 170 12.05 -11.35 -4.72
N GLU A 171 11.78 -10.83 -5.92
CA GLU A 171 10.77 -9.78 -6.10
C GLU A 171 9.34 -10.29 -5.87
N ARG A 172 9.02 -11.53 -6.22
CA ARG A 172 7.68 -12.10 -5.99
C ARG A 172 7.38 -12.29 -4.50
N PHE A 173 8.39 -12.61 -3.69
CA PHE A 173 8.24 -12.91 -2.26
C PHE A 173 9.17 -12.08 -1.38
N PHE A 174 9.36 -10.79 -1.72
CA PHE A 174 10.37 -9.94 -1.09
C PHE A 174 10.23 -9.84 0.42
N GLY A 175 9.00 -9.80 0.97
CA GLY A 175 8.79 -9.78 2.42
C GLY A 175 9.43 -10.98 3.15
N GLU A 176 9.40 -12.16 2.54
CA GLU A 176 10.06 -13.38 3.06
C GLU A 176 11.57 -13.40 2.76
N ALA A 177 12.02 -12.67 1.74
CA ALA A 177 13.43 -12.58 1.36
C ALA A 177 14.22 -11.56 2.20
N ILE A 178 13.56 -10.61 2.89
CA ILE A 178 14.23 -9.57 3.71
C ILE A 178 15.31 -10.13 4.64
N PRO A 179 15.11 -11.25 5.39
CA PRO A 179 16.15 -11.79 6.27
C PRO A 179 17.46 -12.16 5.54
N LEU A 180 17.42 -12.44 4.24
CA LEU A 180 18.62 -12.75 3.44
C LEU A 180 19.57 -11.54 3.32
N LEU A 181 19.08 -10.32 3.52
CA LEU A 181 19.92 -9.11 3.48
C LEU A 181 20.86 -9.01 4.69
N TYR A 182 20.52 -9.69 5.78
CA TYR A 182 21.21 -9.62 7.07
C TYR A 182 22.10 -10.81 7.37
N ASN A 183 22.09 -11.82 6.48
CA ASN A 183 23.03 -12.94 6.49
C ASN A 183 24.20 -12.67 5.53
#